data_AF-A0A9K3DS59-F1
#
_entry.id   AF-A0A9K3DS59-F1
#
_cell.length_a   1.000
_cell.length_b   1.000
_cell.length_c   1.000
_cell.angle_alpha   90.00
_cell.angle_beta   90.00
_cell.angle_gamma   90.00
#
_symmetry.space_group_name_H-M   'P 1'
#
loop_
_entity.id
_entity.type
_entity.pdbx_description
1 polymer ?
#
loop_
_entity_poly.entity_id
_entity_poly.type
_entity_poly.pdbx_seq_one_letter_code
_entity_poly.pdbx_strand_id
1 'polypeptide(L)'
;MRDHGIGHIVGTVLDAPENATAVNELKERAREAGFKAGYNECLSNVNPFYQSKFTDERSGFHGIDTEALYVAVVNAYNNLSLSAIEDIEKCLEAEDYVDCLWLLYERPEKEEAAGGAKEDAGTSGTIED
;
A
#
# COMPACT_ATOMS: atom_id res chain seq x y z
N MET A 1 16.89 13.50 -14.00
CA MET A 1 15.69 14.38 -13.88
C MET A 1 14.90 14.60 -15.18
N ARG A 2 15.52 14.86 -16.34
CA ARG A 2 14.81 15.33 -17.57
C ARG A 2 13.75 14.38 -18.16
N ASP A 3 13.91 13.07 -18.02
CA ASP A 3 13.00 12.12 -18.67
C ASP A 3 12.00 11.46 -17.69
N HIS A 4 12.38 11.28 -16.42
CA HIS A 4 11.59 10.50 -15.44
C HIS A 4 11.54 11.07 -14.01
N GLY A 5 12.03 12.31 -13.77
CA GLY A 5 12.15 12.86 -12.41
C GLY A 5 10.83 12.91 -11.65
N ILE A 6 9.75 13.40 -12.28
CA ILE A 6 8.42 13.46 -11.67
C ILE A 6 7.88 12.05 -11.40
N GLY A 7 8.13 11.11 -12.31
CA GLY A 7 7.70 9.72 -12.14
C GLY A 7 8.36 9.06 -10.92
N HIS A 8 9.66 9.30 -10.72
CA HIS A 8 10.38 8.80 -9.54
C HIS A 8 9.87 9.43 -8.24
N ILE A 9 9.67 10.75 -8.22
CA ILE A 9 9.12 11.45 -7.05
C ILE A 9 7.75 10.89 -6.66
N VAL A 10 6.84 10.79 -7.63
CA VAL A 10 5.49 10.24 -7.41
C VAL A 10 5.58 8.78 -6.95
N GLY A 11 6.43 7.97 -7.59
CA GLY A 11 6.67 6.58 -7.20
C GLY A 11 7.11 6.48 -5.73
N THR A 12 8.10 7.26 -5.30
CA THR A 12 8.56 7.23 -3.91
C THR A 12 7.48 7.65 -2.91
N VAL A 13 6.65 8.63 -3.24
CA VAL A 13 5.53 9.03 -2.36
C VAL A 13 4.47 7.93 -2.30
N LEU A 14 4.10 7.33 -3.43
CA LEU A 14 3.10 6.28 -3.48
C LEU A 14 3.57 4.98 -2.83
N ASP A 15 4.85 4.63 -3.00
CA ASP A 15 5.48 3.43 -2.47
C ASP A 15 6.01 3.62 -1.03
N ALA A 16 5.83 4.80 -0.45
CA ALA A 16 6.23 5.08 0.94
C ALA A 16 5.57 4.05 1.88
N PRO A 17 6.33 3.41 2.81
CA PRO A 17 5.80 2.37 3.66
C PRO A 17 4.65 2.85 4.56
N GLU A 18 4.66 4.12 4.96
CA GLU A 18 3.60 4.78 5.72
C GLU A 18 2.30 4.83 4.88
N ASN A 19 2.41 5.22 3.62
CA ASN A 19 1.27 5.26 2.69
C ASN A 19 0.73 3.85 2.43
N ALA A 20 1.60 2.89 2.15
CA ALA A 20 1.19 1.50 1.93
C ALA A 20 0.46 0.90 3.13
N THR A 21 0.96 1.17 4.35
CA THR A 21 0.33 0.72 5.60
C THR A 21 -1.04 1.37 5.79
N ALA A 22 -1.13 2.69 5.61
CA ALA A 22 -2.37 3.42 5.80
C ALA A 22 -3.45 3.03 4.76
N VAL A 23 -3.06 2.82 3.50
CA VAL A 23 -3.99 2.33 2.45
C VAL A 23 -4.48 0.92 2.76
N ASN A 24 -3.61 0.04 3.27
CA ASN A 24 -4.03 -1.31 3.66
C ASN A 24 -5.04 -1.27 4.81
N GLU A 25 -4.78 -0.46 5.84
CA GLU A 25 -5.74 -0.29 6.93
C GLU A 25 -7.07 0.30 6.44
N LEU A 26 -7.01 1.31 5.56
CA LEU A 26 -8.20 1.92 4.96
C LEU A 26 -9.05 0.89 4.21
N LYS A 27 -8.40 0.03 3.40
CA LYS A 27 -9.08 -1.06 2.67
C LYS A 27 -9.75 -2.04 3.61
N GLU A 28 -9.05 -2.44 4.68
CA GLU A 28 -9.60 -3.37 5.67
C GLU A 28 -10.82 -2.76 6.39
N ARG A 29 -10.73 -1.52 6.88
CA ARG A 29 -11.87 -0.86 7.54
C ARG A 29 -13.04 -0.60 6.61
N ALA A 30 -12.79 -0.22 5.36
CA ALA A 30 -13.83 -0.06 4.35
C ALA A 30 -14.57 -1.39 4.11
N ARG A 31 -13.81 -2.49 4.03
CA ARG A 31 -14.35 -3.85 3.87
C ARG A 31 -15.22 -4.24 5.07
N GLU A 32 -14.74 -4.04 6.29
CA GLU A 32 -15.49 -4.32 7.53
C GLU A 32 -16.79 -3.52 7.61
N ALA A 33 -16.73 -2.21 7.34
CA ALA A 33 -17.89 -1.32 7.30
C ALA A 33 -18.92 -1.76 6.26
N GLY A 34 -18.45 -2.04 5.03
CA GLY A 34 -19.29 -2.55 3.95
C GLY A 34 -19.95 -3.89 4.28
N PHE A 35 -19.23 -4.82 4.90
CA PHE A 35 -19.80 -6.10 5.32
C PHE A 35 -20.90 -5.92 6.37
N LYS A 36 -20.68 -5.07 7.38
CA LYS A 36 -21.69 -4.81 8.40
C LYS A 36 -22.93 -4.14 7.79
N ALA A 37 -22.73 -3.14 6.93
CA ALA A 37 -23.82 -2.45 6.24
C ALA A 37 -24.65 -3.41 5.38
N GLY A 38 -24.00 -4.23 4.56
CA GLY A 38 -24.68 -5.22 3.70
C GLY A 38 -25.41 -6.30 4.50
N TYR A 39 -24.85 -6.76 5.62
CA TYR A 39 -25.52 -7.70 6.51
C TYR A 39 -26.80 -7.09 7.10
N ASN A 40 -26.73 -5.84 7.57
CA ASN A 40 -27.89 -5.14 8.11
C ASN A 40 -28.96 -4.86 7.04
N GLU A 41 -28.55 -4.55 5.81
CA GLU A 41 -29.47 -4.41 4.68
C GLU A 41 -30.18 -5.74 4.38
N CYS A 42 -29.46 -6.86 4.37
CA CYS A 42 -30.05 -8.19 4.22
C CYS A 42 -31.09 -8.48 5.30
N LEU A 43 -30.76 -8.20 6.58
CA LEU A 43 -31.72 -8.34 7.67
C LEU A 43 -32.98 -7.50 7.44
N SER A 44 -32.79 -6.23 7.03
CA SER A 44 -33.89 -5.31 6.74
C SER A 44 -34.80 -5.85 5.63
N ASN A 45 -34.21 -6.45 4.59
CA ASN A 45 -34.94 -7.00 3.45
C ASN A 45 -35.66 -8.31 3.77
N VAL A 46 -35.08 -9.17 4.62
CA VAL A 46 -35.63 -10.50 4.94
C VAL A 46 -36.67 -10.45 6.06
N ASN A 47 -36.47 -9.60 7.07
CA ASN A 47 -37.33 -9.52 8.25
C ASN A 47 -38.83 -9.26 7.99
N PRO A 48 -39.27 -8.59 6.90
CA PRO A 48 -40.69 -8.46 6.58
C PRO A 48 -41.39 -9.78 6.26
N PHE A 49 -40.65 -10.81 5.83
CA PHE A 49 -41.23 -12.09 5.37
C PHE A 49 -41.40 -13.13 6.48
N TYR A 50 -40.83 -12.89 7.67
CA TYR A 50 -40.81 -13.85 8.77
C TYR A 50 -41.48 -13.28 10.03
N GLN A 51 -42.20 -14.13 10.76
CA GLN A 51 -42.83 -13.76 12.04
C GLN A 51 -41.77 -13.51 13.13
N SER A 52 -40.69 -14.29 13.15
CA SER A 52 -39.51 -14.05 13.98
C SER A 52 -38.56 -13.06 13.30
N LYS A 53 -38.07 -12.07 14.04
CA LYS A 53 -37.06 -11.12 13.53
C LYS A 53 -35.66 -11.68 13.70
N PHE A 54 -34.90 -11.65 12.62
CA PHE A 54 -33.45 -11.85 12.63
C PHE A 54 -32.76 -10.58 13.13
N THR A 55 -31.74 -10.76 13.97
CA THR A 55 -30.92 -9.70 14.58
C THR A 55 -29.47 -9.81 14.14
N ASP A 56 -28.67 -8.81 14.47
CA ASP A 56 -27.23 -8.79 14.18
C ASP A 56 -26.38 -9.52 15.22
N GLU A 57 -26.99 -10.18 16.22
CA GLU A 57 -26.31 -10.86 17.33
C GLU A 57 -25.31 -11.94 16.88
N ARG A 58 -25.55 -12.56 15.72
CA ARG A 58 -24.67 -13.57 15.13
C ARG A 58 -23.66 -13.00 14.12
N SER A 59 -23.66 -11.68 13.90
CA SER A 59 -22.70 -11.02 13.02
C SER A 59 -21.32 -11.03 13.65
N GLY A 60 -20.28 -11.24 12.85
CA GLY A 60 -18.89 -11.07 13.29
C GLY A 60 -18.55 -9.64 13.71
N PHE A 61 -19.40 -8.67 13.38
CA PHE A 61 -19.27 -7.27 13.76
C PHE A 61 -20.36 -6.80 14.75
N HIS A 62 -21.01 -7.74 15.44
CA HIS A 62 -21.99 -7.40 16.48
C HIS A 62 -21.36 -6.49 17.54
N GLY A 63 -22.04 -5.38 17.85
CA GLY A 63 -21.56 -4.39 18.82
C GLY A 63 -20.35 -3.54 18.38
N ILE A 64 -19.77 -3.77 17.20
CA ILE A 64 -18.62 -3.00 16.69
C ILE A 64 -19.11 -1.86 15.80
N ASP A 65 -18.75 -0.62 16.10
CA ASP A 65 -19.04 0.52 15.21
C ASP A 65 -18.01 0.60 14.06
N THR A 66 -18.19 -0.27 13.07
CA THR A 66 -17.30 -0.36 11.91
C THR A 66 -17.30 0.92 11.06
N GLU A 67 -18.41 1.66 11.04
CA GLU A 67 -18.51 2.92 10.30
C GLU A 67 -17.65 4.00 10.98
N ALA A 68 -17.78 4.16 12.29
CA ALA A 68 -16.93 5.09 13.03
C ALA A 68 -15.43 4.74 12.92
N LEU A 69 -15.09 3.45 12.94
CA LEU A 69 -13.71 3.00 12.72
C LEU A 69 -13.20 3.35 11.32
N TYR A 70 -14.03 3.16 10.28
CA TYR A 70 -13.68 3.55 8.92
C TYR A 70 -13.48 5.07 8.79
N VAL A 71 -14.39 5.87 9.34
CA VAL A 71 -14.26 7.34 9.36
C VAL A 71 -12.99 7.78 10.10
N ALA A 72 -12.66 7.15 11.22
CA ALA A 72 -11.44 7.46 11.96
C ALA A 72 -10.18 7.18 11.12
N VAL A 73 -10.13 6.06 10.40
CA VAL A 73 -8.99 5.73 9.53
C VAL A 73 -8.93 6.62 8.29
N VAL A 74 -10.07 7.01 7.69
CA VAL A 74 -10.11 8.01 6.62
C VAL A 74 -9.49 9.33 7.09
N ASN A 75 -9.87 9.79 8.29
CA ASN A 75 -9.31 11.00 8.86
C ASN A 75 -7.81 10.86 9.14
N ALA A 76 -7.36 9.70 9.64
CA ALA A 76 -5.93 9.45 9.85
C ALA A 76 -5.14 9.47 8.52
N TYR A 77 -5.66 8.82 7.47
CA TYR A 77 -5.05 8.81 6.14
C TYR A 77 -4.94 10.20 5.53
N ASN A 78 -6.00 11.01 5.63
CA ASN A 78 -6.01 12.38 5.09
C ASN A 78 -5.04 13.34 5.82
N ASN A 79 -4.65 12.99 7.05
CA ASN A 79 -3.69 13.77 7.85
C ASN A 79 -2.33 13.05 7.98
N LEU A 80 -2.06 12.06 7.14
CA LEU A 80 -0.83 11.28 7.19
C LEU A 80 0.36 12.15 6.77
N SER A 81 1.38 12.24 7.63
CA SER A 81 2.69 12.77 7.23
C SER A 81 3.49 11.67 6.55
N LEU A 82 4.10 12.00 5.41
CA LEU A 82 4.99 11.11 4.68
C LEU A 82 6.41 11.68 4.77
N SER A 83 7.34 10.92 5.35
CA SER A 83 8.75 11.34 5.43
C SER A 83 9.32 11.68 4.06
N ALA A 84 8.89 10.94 3.02
CA ALA A 84 9.29 11.21 1.65
C ALA A 84 8.88 12.61 1.16
N ILE A 85 7.72 13.14 1.61
CA ILE A 85 7.29 14.50 1.28
C ILE A 85 8.14 15.52 2.03
N GLU A 86 8.40 15.30 3.32
CA GLU A 86 9.25 16.19 4.11
C GLU A 86 10.67 16.31 3.51
N ASP A 87 11.23 15.21 2.99
CA ASP A 87 12.54 15.21 2.36
C ASP A 87 12.54 15.91 0.98
N ILE A 88 11.44 15.79 0.20
CA ILE A 88 11.25 16.59 -1.02
C ILE A 88 11.20 18.07 -0.69
N GLU A 89 10.41 18.46 0.31
CA GLU A 89 10.25 19.85 0.71
C GLU A 89 11.59 20.47 1.10
N LYS A 90 12.39 19.78 1.93
CA LYS A 90 13.76 20.21 2.27
C LYS A 90 14.64 20.39 1.04
N CYS A 91 14.55 19.50 0.05
CA CYS A 91 15.32 19.65 -1.19
C CYS A 91 14.87 20.87 -2.00
N LEU A 92 13.56 21.16 -2.03
CA LEU A 92 13.00 22.31 -2.76
C LEU A 92 13.37 23.66 -2.13
N GLU A 93 13.74 23.69 -0.85
CA GLU A 93 14.20 24.90 -0.16
C GLU A 93 15.67 25.25 -0.44
N ALA A 94 16.46 24.32 -1.00
CA ALA A 94 17.86 24.54 -1.32
C ALA A 94 18.07 25.37 -2.60
N GLU A 95 19.16 26.14 -2.69
CA GLU A 95 19.51 26.88 -3.91
C GLU A 95 19.78 25.93 -5.10
N ASP A 96 20.31 24.75 -4.82
CA ASP A 96 20.62 23.66 -5.75
C ASP A 96 19.58 22.53 -5.70
N TYR A 97 18.29 22.88 -5.59
CA TYR A 97 17.19 21.91 -5.46
C TYR A 97 17.19 20.76 -6.49
N VAL A 98 17.68 21.02 -7.72
CA VAL A 98 17.77 20.00 -8.76
C VAL A 98 18.75 18.91 -8.39
N ASP A 99 19.92 19.27 -7.85
CA ASP A 99 20.96 18.33 -7.44
C ASP A 99 20.57 17.61 -6.15
N CYS A 100 19.90 18.31 -5.23
CA CYS A 100 19.33 17.71 -4.02
C CYS A 100 18.26 16.65 -4.33
N LEU A 101 17.28 16.96 -5.20
CA LEU A 101 16.30 15.99 -5.69
C LEU A 101 16.97 14.86 -6.47
N TRP A 102 18.03 15.16 -7.20
CA TRP A 102 18.77 14.15 -7.94
C TRP A 102 19.40 13.14 -6.97
N LEU A 103 20.11 13.59 -5.94
CA LEU A 103 20.70 12.74 -4.89
C LEU A 103 19.65 11.94 -4.10
N LEU A 104 18.48 12.53 -3.85
CA LEU A 104 17.40 11.86 -3.10
C LEU A 104 16.84 10.65 -3.85
N TYR A 105 16.81 10.70 -5.19
CA TYR A 105 16.16 9.69 -6.03
C TYR A 105 17.09 8.89 -6.93
N GLU A 106 18.35 9.30 -7.06
CA GLU A 106 19.37 8.51 -7.71
C GLU A 106 19.83 7.43 -6.74
N ARG A 107 19.20 6.27 -6.89
CA ARG A 107 19.65 5.02 -6.30
C ARG A 107 21.13 4.86 -6.68
N PRO A 108 22.06 4.64 -5.72
CA PRO A 108 23.40 4.24 -6.09
C PRO A 108 23.25 3.02 -7.00
N GLU A 109 23.78 3.09 -8.22
CA GLU A 109 23.99 1.88 -9.01
C GLU A 109 24.62 0.88 -8.05
N LYS A 110 23.94 -0.24 -7.80
CA LYS A 110 24.62 -1.36 -7.17
C LYS A 110 25.82 -1.59 -8.07
N GLU A 111 27.02 -1.34 -7.57
CA GLU A 111 28.24 -1.75 -8.21
C GLU A 111 28.01 -3.18 -8.69
N GLU A 112 27.96 -3.36 -10.01
CA GLU A 112 28.11 -4.68 -10.55
C GLU A 112 29.45 -5.18 -10.01
N ALA A 113 29.39 -6.25 -9.23
CA ALA A 113 30.56 -7.02 -8.89
C ALA A 113 31.09 -7.60 -10.21
N ALA A 114 31.90 -6.81 -10.91
CA ALA A 114 32.64 -7.21 -12.07
C ALA A 114 33.83 -8.05 -11.60
N GLY A 115 33.78 -9.35 -11.91
CA GLY A 115 34.92 -10.25 -11.88
C GLY A 115 34.46 -11.70 -11.85
N GLY A 116 34.53 -12.48 -12.92
CA GLY A 116 35.04 -12.30 -14.26
C GLY A 116 34.93 -13.65 -14.99
N ALA A 117 34.77 -13.58 -16.32
CA ALA A 117 35.35 -14.45 -17.36
C ALA A 117 35.69 -15.93 -17.04
N LYS A 118 35.50 -16.94 -17.89
CA LYS A 118 34.97 -17.14 -19.24
C LYS A 118 35.24 -18.63 -19.53
N GLU A 119 34.38 -19.25 -20.34
CA GLU A 119 34.70 -20.36 -21.26
C GLU A 119 35.18 -21.74 -20.74
N ASP A 120 34.32 -22.72 -21.05
CA ASP A 120 34.60 -23.93 -21.85
C ASP A 120 35.28 -25.14 -21.18
N ALA A 121 34.52 -26.25 -21.14
CA ALA A 121 34.96 -27.57 -21.62
C ALA A 121 33.86 -28.60 -21.33
N GLY A 122 33.25 -29.17 -22.37
CA GLY A 122 32.36 -30.31 -22.24
C GLY A 122 33.07 -31.59 -21.79
N THR A 123 32.31 -32.57 -21.30
CA THR A 123 32.32 -33.99 -21.78
C THR A 123 31.40 -34.88 -20.95
N SER A 124 30.51 -35.59 -21.67
CA SER A 124 30.07 -36.99 -21.52
C SER A 124 29.65 -37.58 -20.15
N GLY A 125 28.46 -38.21 -20.15
CA GLY A 125 28.14 -39.27 -19.20
C GLY A 125 26.67 -39.71 -19.24
N THR A 126 26.33 -40.61 -20.16
CA THR A 126 25.11 -41.44 -20.19
C THR A 126 25.00 -42.35 -18.96
N ILE A 127 23.77 -42.78 -18.63
CA ILE A 127 23.28 -44.08 -18.07
C ILE A 127 21.88 -43.78 -17.46
N GLU A 128 20.74 -44.09 -18.11
CA GLU A 128 19.97 -45.38 -18.09
C GLU A 128 19.66 -45.84 -16.65
N ASP A 129 18.45 -46.13 -16.16
CA ASP A 129 17.06 -46.33 -16.65
C ASP A 129 16.08 -45.82 -15.57
#